data_AF-A0A0J8S249-F1
#
_entry.id   AF-A0A0J8S249-F1
#
_cell.length_a   1.000
_cell.length_b   1.000
_cell.length_c   1.000
_cell.angle_alpha   90.00
_cell.angle_beta   90.00
_cell.angle_gamma   90.00
#
_symmetry.space_group_name_H-M   'P 1'
#
loop_
_entity.id
_entity.type
_entity.pdbx_description
1 polymer ?
#
loop_
_entity_poly.entity_id
_entity_poly.type
_entity_poly.pdbx_seq_one_letter_code
_entity_poly.pdbx_strand_id
1 'polypeptide(L)'
;MLRPNILPRSIRHRLFRHSSPYRLFSSTRCVFNMDAEQFRQAAQSAIEEIIEHFNTLPSRRVLPNIEPGYLRPLLPQSPPKEPESWEQIQLDIESKIKPGLTHWQSPHFMAFFPALVTYPSILGEMYSAAFSAPAFNWLCSPACTELEIVVLDWVAQAIGLPECFHSTGPTKGGGVIQGSASEAVVTVMVAARERMLRDLAAAED
;
A
#
# COMPACT_ATOMS: atom_id res chain seq x y z
N MET A 1 -20.15 18.47 30.81
CA MET A 1 -21.61 18.70 30.91
C MET A 1 -21.89 20.12 30.45
N LEU A 2 -22.17 20.33 29.16
CA LEU A 2 -22.65 21.61 28.61
C LEU A 2 -23.75 21.28 27.61
N ARG A 3 -24.97 21.78 27.89
CA ARG A 3 -26.17 21.51 27.10
C ARG A 3 -26.26 22.43 25.88
N PRO A 4 -26.86 21.97 24.77
CA PRO A 4 -27.10 22.74 23.55
C PRO A 4 -28.48 23.42 23.53
N ASN A 5 -28.56 24.47 22.72
CA ASN A 5 -29.72 25.10 22.06
C ASN A 5 -29.88 26.59 22.40
N ILE A 6 -29.90 27.41 21.35
CA ILE A 6 -31.04 28.26 20.95
C ILE A 6 -30.71 28.81 19.55
N LEU A 7 -31.46 28.38 18.53
CA LEU A 7 -31.77 29.20 17.35
C LEU A 7 -33.14 28.76 16.78
N PRO A 8 -34.04 29.68 16.38
CA PRO A 8 -35.47 29.39 16.18
C PRO A 8 -35.82 28.74 14.83
N ARG A 9 -36.95 28.01 14.81
CA ARG A 9 -37.46 27.17 13.70
C ARG A 9 -38.09 27.90 12.49
N SER A 10 -37.94 29.21 12.31
CA SER A 10 -38.70 29.95 11.27
C SER A 10 -38.00 30.17 9.91
N ILE A 11 -36.83 29.59 9.66
CA ILE A 11 -36.09 29.74 8.38
C ILE A 11 -35.87 28.38 7.70
N ARG A 12 -36.93 27.57 7.54
CA ARG A 12 -36.83 26.25 6.88
C ARG A 12 -37.58 26.09 5.55
N HIS A 13 -38.23 27.13 5.02
CA HIS A 13 -39.13 26.95 3.86
C HIS A 13 -38.98 27.93 2.68
N ARG A 14 -37.84 28.59 2.49
CA ARG A 14 -37.71 29.52 1.35
C ARG A 14 -36.32 29.66 0.73
N LEU A 15 -35.61 28.54 0.51
CA LEU A 15 -34.37 28.52 -0.29
C LEU A 15 -34.23 27.29 -1.23
N PHE A 16 -35.32 26.61 -1.58
CA PHE A 16 -35.31 25.57 -2.62
C PHE A 16 -36.16 25.99 -3.81
N ARG A 17 -35.63 26.89 -4.64
CA ARG A 17 -36.05 27.07 -6.03
C ARG A 17 -35.02 27.95 -6.74
N HIS A 18 -33.90 27.37 -7.15
CA HIS A 18 -33.11 27.84 -8.29
C HIS A 18 -32.31 26.67 -8.87
N SER A 19 -32.65 26.35 -10.12
CA SER A 19 -31.80 25.88 -11.21
C SER A 19 -30.59 25.02 -10.83
N SER A 20 -30.68 23.71 -11.10
CA SER A 20 -29.57 22.77 -11.08
C SER A 20 -28.45 23.21 -12.05
N PRO A 21 -27.20 23.44 -11.59
CA PRO A 21 -26.05 23.58 -12.46
C PRO A 21 -25.24 22.27 -12.61
N TYR A 22 -25.71 21.14 -12.06
CA TYR A 22 -24.96 19.87 -12.08
C TYR A 22 -25.23 19.03 -13.34
N ARG A 23 -25.12 19.64 -14.53
CA ARG A 23 -25.03 18.93 -15.82
C ARG A 23 -23.85 19.42 -16.66
N LEU A 24 -22.71 19.64 -16.01
CA LEU A 24 -21.42 19.86 -16.67
C LEU A 24 -20.34 18.96 -16.07
N PHE A 25 -20.62 17.66 -16.05
CA PHE A 25 -19.57 16.63 -16.13
C PHE A 25 -20.00 15.65 -17.23
N SER A 26 -20.20 16.20 -18.42
CA SER A 26 -20.28 15.43 -19.65
C SER A 26 -18.88 14.93 -19.98
N SER A 27 -18.66 13.63 -19.79
CA SER A 27 -17.71 12.84 -20.58
C SER A 27 -16.31 13.43 -20.76
N THR A 28 -15.57 13.61 -19.67
CA THR A 28 -14.14 13.33 -19.74
C THR A 28 -13.97 11.85 -19.37
N ARG A 29 -14.31 10.94 -20.31
CA ARG A 29 -13.61 9.65 -20.32
C ARG A 29 -12.14 10.04 -20.32
N CYS A 30 -11.35 9.56 -19.36
CA CYS A 30 -9.91 9.72 -19.44
C CYS A 30 -9.45 8.97 -20.70
N VAL A 31 -9.31 9.67 -21.84
CA VAL A 31 -9.05 9.08 -23.18
C VAL A 31 -7.56 8.73 -23.36
N PHE A 32 -6.90 8.23 -22.32
CA PHE A 32 -5.48 7.85 -22.37
C PHE A 32 -5.17 6.47 -21.75
N ASN A 33 -6.17 5.72 -21.28
CA ASN A 33 -5.94 4.57 -20.42
C ASN A 33 -6.83 3.36 -20.73
N MET A 34 -6.29 2.17 -20.43
CA MET A 34 -6.97 0.88 -20.35
C MET A 34 -8.36 1.02 -19.70
N ASP A 35 -9.42 0.56 -20.39
CA ASP A 35 -10.78 0.56 -19.87
C ASP A 35 -11.06 -0.62 -18.92
N ALA A 36 -12.26 -0.68 -18.34
CA ALA A 36 -12.62 -1.72 -17.38
C ALA A 36 -12.66 -3.14 -17.97
N GLU A 37 -12.96 -3.27 -19.27
CA GLU A 37 -12.96 -4.58 -19.95
C GLU A 37 -11.53 -5.03 -20.21
N GLN A 38 -10.71 -4.12 -20.74
CA GLN A 38 -9.29 -4.36 -20.95
C GLN A 38 -8.58 -4.68 -19.62
N PHE A 39 -8.91 -3.96 -18.55
CA PHE A 39 -8.40 -4.26 -17.20
C PHE A 39 -8.81 -5.64 -16.72
N ARG A 40 -10.06 -6.05 -16.94
CA ARG A 40 -10.52 -7.39 -16.54
C ARG A 40 -9.74 -8.48 -17.25
N GLN A 41 -9.58 -8.35 -18.57
CA GLN A 41 -8.84 -9.32 -19.38
C GLN A 41 -7.35 -9.37 -18.97
N ALA A 42 -6.72 -8.20 -18.80
CA ALA A 42 -5.37 -8.06 -18.30
C ALA A 42 -5.17 -8.70 -16.91
N ALA A 43 -6.08 -8.41 -15.98
CA ALA A 43 -6.01 -8.93 -14.61
C ALA A 43 -6.22 -10.44 -14.57
N GLN A 44 -7.16 -10.98 -15.35
CA GLN A 44 -7.36 -12.42 -15.47
C GLN A 44 -6.09 -13.11 -15.99
N SER A 45 -5.48 -12.58 -17.05
CA SER A 45 -4.21 -13.10 -17.57
C SER A 45 -3.10 -13.04 -16.52
N ALA A 46 -2.98 -11.92 -15.80
CA ALA A 46 -1.95 -11.77 -14.76
C ALA A 46 -2.16 -12.76 -13.59
N ILE A 47 -3.40 -13.03 -13.20
CA ILE A 47 -3.72 -14.02 -12.17
C ILE A 47 -3.27 -15.41 -12.59
N GLU A 48 -3.56 -15.83 -13.82
CA GLU A 48 -3.12 -17.13 -14.34
C GLU A 48 -1.58 -17.22 -14.39
N GLU A 49 -0.90 -16.14 -14.79
CA GLU A 49 0.57 -16.09 -14.78
C GLU A 49 1.17 -16.18 -13.36
N ILE A 50 0.54 -15.56 -12.36
CA ILE A 50 0.97 -15.64 -10.96
C ILE A 50 0.81 -17.07 -10.43
N ILE A 51 -0.31 -17.71 -10.72
CA ILE A 51 -0.57 -19.11 -10.32
C ILE A 51 0.48 -20.02 -10.96
N GLU A 52 0.71 -19.88 -12.26
CA GLU A 52 1.70 -20.66 -12.99
C GLU A 52 3.13 -20.40 -12.48
N HIS A 53 3.45 -19.15 -12.15
CA HIS A 53 4.73 -18.79 -11.55
C HIS A 53 4.99 -19.56 -10.24
N PHE A 54 4.01 -19.61 -9.34
CA PHE A 54 4.17 -20.35 -8.07
C PHE A 54 4.17 -21.86 -8.25
N ASN A 55 3.34 -22.41 -9.13
CA ASN A 55 3.31 -23.85 -9.41
C ASN A 55 4.63 -24.36 -10.00
N THR A 56 5.29 -23.55 -10.82
CA THR A 56 6.56 -23.92 -11.46
C THR A 56 7.79 -23.49 -10.67
N LEU A 57 7.66 -22.67 -9.64
CA LEU A 57 8.78 -22.13 -8.87
C LEU A 57 9.76 -23.19 -8.32
N PRO A 58 9.31 -24.39 -7.86
CA PRO A 58 10.21 -25.43 -7.40
C PRO A 58 11.15 -25.97 -8.48
N SER A 59 10.73 -25.98 -9.75
CA SER A 59 11.56 -26.50 -10.86
C SER A 59 12.46 -25.42 -11.49
N ARG A 60 12.29 -24.15 -11.14
CA ARG A 60 13.09 -23.03 -11.65
C ARG A 60 14.42 -22.90 -10.89
N ARG A 61 15.46 -22.45 -11.60
CA ARG A 61 16.73 -22.08 -10.98
C ARG A 61 16.52 -20.85 -10.08
N VAL A 62 17.01 -20.90 -8.85
CA VAL A 62 16.84 -19.81 -7.87
C VAL A 62 17.47 -18.50 -8.33
N LEU A 63 18.71 -18.56 -8.82
CA LEU A 63 19.46 -17.39 -9.31
C LEU A 63 19.41 -17.34 -10.85
N PRO A 64 19.28 -16.15 -11.44
CA PRO A 64 19.29 -16.01 -12.89
C PRO A 64 20.71 -16.20 -13.45
N ASN A 65 20.82 -16.49 -14.76
CA ASN A 65 22.09 -16.68 -15.46
C ASN A 65 22.40 -15.48 -16.37
N ILE A 66 22.70 -14.33 -15.76
CA ILE A 66 22.86 -13.03 -16.41
C ILE A 66 24.01 -12.24 -15.81
N GLU A 67 24.47 -11.21 -16.51
CA GLU A 67 25.49 -10.27 -16.03
C GLU A 67 24.90 -8.89 -15.70
N PRO A 68 25.54 -8.10 -14.83
CA PRO A 68 25.15 -6.71 -14.58
C PRO A 68 25.00 -5.92 -15.89
N GLY A 69 23.84 -5.26 -16.05
CA GLY A 69 23.51 -4.48 -17.24
C GLY A 69 22.76 -5.25 -18.34
N TYR A 70 22.45 -6.54 -18.17
CA TYR A 70 21.76 -7.38 -19.19
C TYR A 70 20.46 -6.78 -19.75
N LEU A 71 19.71 -6.02 -18.94
CA LEU A 71 18.38 -5.54 -19.30
C LEU A 71 18.43 -4.34 -20.25
N ARG A 72 19.44 -3.47 -20.14
CA ARG A 72 19.50 -2.21 -20.88
C ARG A 72 19.51 -2.41 -22.41
N PRO A 73 20.25 -3.37 -22.98
CA PRO A 73 20.18 -3.67 -24.41
C PRO A 73 18.84 -4.23 -24.89
N LEU A 74 17.98 -4.75 -24.00
CA LEU A 74 16.67 -5.33 -24.33
C LEU A 74 15.54 -4.29 -24.33
N LEU A 75 15.80 -3.09 -23.81
CA LEU A 75 14.84 -2.00 -23.68
C LEU A 75 15.12 -0.87 -24.65
N PRO A 76 14.10 -0.09 -25.06
CA PRO A 76 14.30 1.15 -25.80
C PRO A 76 15.20 2.14 -25.04
N GLN A 77 15.94 2.98 -25.78
CA GLN A 77 16.83 3.98 -25.18
C GLN A 77 16.09 5.16 -24.53
N SER A 78 14.82 5.36 -24.88
CA SER A 78 13.95 6.41 -24.35
C SER A 78 12.54 5.86 -24.13
N PRO A 79 11.75 6.45 -23.22
CA PRO A 79 10.35 6.07 -23.03
C PRO A 79 9.55 6.15 -24.35
N PRO A 80 8.55 5.27 -24.54
CA PRO A 80 7.70 5.32 -25.71
C PRO A 80 6.90 6.64 -25.73
N LYS A 81 6.76 7.22 -26.92
CA LYS A 81 5.97 8.46 -27.11
C LYS A 81 4.48 8.19 -27.17
N GLU A 82 4.11 7.01 -27.66
CA GLU A 82 2.74 6.54 -27.81
C GLU A 82 2.51 5.34 -26.87
N PRO A 83 1.29 5.10 -26.39
CA PRO A 83 0.96 3.94 -25.58
C PRO A 83 1.24 2.63 -26.31
N GLU A 84 1.76 1.64 -25.60
CA GLU A 84 1.89 0.26 -26.05
C GLU A 84 0.73 -0.59 -25.52
N SER A 85 0.41 -1.68 -26.22
CA SER A 85 -0.66 -2.57 -25.77
C SER A 85 -0.25 -3.32 -24.50
N TRP A 86 -1.21 -3.67 -23.65
CA TRP A 86 -0.90 -4.44 -22.43
C TRP A 86 -0.32 -5.81 -22.75
N GLU A 87 -0.76 -6.43 -23.84
CA GLU A 87 -0.24 -7.70 -24.32
C GLU A 87 1.26 -7.60 -24.66
N GLN A 88 1.69 -6.49 -25.27
CA GLN A 88 3.12 -6.23 -25.53
C GLN A 88 3.90 -6.07 -24.22
N ILE A 89 3.33 -5.38 -23.24
CA ILE A 89 3.94 -5.20 -21.92
C ILE A 89 4.06 -6.56 -21.18
N GLN A 90 3.03 -7.41 -21.24
CA GLN A 90 3.08 -8.76 -20.64
C GLN A 90 4.14 -9.64 -21.31
N LEU A 91 4.25 -9.60 -22.63
CA LEU A 91 5.31 -10.31 -23.36
C LEU A 91 6.71 -9.84 -22.95
N ASP A 92 6.87 -8.54 -22.68
CA ASP A 92 8.12 -7.99 -22.17
C ASP A 92 8.41 -8.43 -20.73
N ILE A 93 7.39 -8.54 -19.87
CA ILE A 93 7.54 -9.11 -18.52
C ILE A 93 8.04 -10.56 -18.62
N GLU A 94 7.43 -11.39 -19.46
CA GLU A 94 7.82 -12.79 -19.65
C GLU A 94 9.23 -12.92 -20.24
N SER A 95 9.53 -12.18 -21.30
CA SER A 95 10.75 -12.39 -22.09
C SER A 95 11.97 -11.61 -21.59
N LYS A 96 11.78 -10.45 -20.95
CA LYS A 96 12.88 -9.55 -20.53
C LYS A 96 13.04 -9.47 -19.01
N ILE A 97 11.94 -9.55 -18.25
CA ILE A 97 11.97 -9.37 -16.79
C ILE A 97 12.12 -10.71 -16.06
N LYS A 98 11.20 -11.66 -16.27
CA LYS A 98 11.18 -12.95 -15.56
C LYS A 98 12.53 -13.72 -15.61
N PRO A 99 13.29 -13.74 -16.72
CA PRO A 99 14.58 -14.45 -16.77
C PRO A 99 15.67 -13.87 -15.87
N GLY A 100 15.54 -12.59 -15.47
CA GLY A 100 16.47 -11.91 -14.58
C GLY A 100 16.04 -11.90 -13.11
N LEU A 101 14.89 -12.51 -12.77
CA LEU A 101 14.43 -12.56 -11.40
C LEU A 101 15.25 -13.57 -10.59
N THR A 102 15.67 -13.16 -9.40
CA THR A 102 16.00 -14.12 -8.33
C THR A 102 14.68 -14.58 -7.70
N HIS A 103 14.46 -15.89 -7.63
CA HIS A 103 13.20 -16.45 -7.15
C HIS A 103 13.19 -16.59 -5.61
N TRP A 104 12.93 -15.48 -4.92
CA TRP A 104 12.89 -15.39 -3.44
C TRP A 104 11.89 -16.33 -2.78
N GLN A 105 10.78 -16.65 -3.46
CA GLN A 105 9.77 -17.59 -2.96
C GLN A 105 10.08 -19.06 -3.27
N SER A 106 11.21 -19.36 -3.95
CA SER A 106 11.56 -20.73 -4.30
C SER A 106 11.80 -21.55 -3.02
N PRO A 107 11.33 -22.82 -2.94
CA PRO A 107 11.66 -23.69 -1.82
C PRO A 107 13.16 -24.00 -1.70
N HIS A 108 13.94 -23.64 -2.73
CA HIS A 108 15.40 -23.80 -2.77
C HIS A 108 16.16 -22.50 -2.44
N PHE A 109 15.47 -21.39 -2.16
CA PHE A 109 16.11 -20.13 -1.78
C PHE A 109 16.52 -20.15 -0.30
N MET A 110 17.83 -20.14 -0.03
CA MET A 110 18.40 -20.28 1.33
C MET A 110 19.34 -19.12 1.71
N ALA A 111 19.24 -17.98 1.02
CA ALA A 111 20.02 -16.78 1.31
C ALA A 111 19.21 -15.78 2.15
N PHE A 112 19.89 -14.90 2.89
CA PHE A 112 19.28 -13.80 3.67
C PHE A 112 18.14 -14.25 4.62
N PHE A 113 17.08 -13.45 4.73
CA PHE A 113 15.82 -13.80 5.37
C PHE A 113 14.72 -13.90 4.30
N PRO A 114 13.71 -14.76 4.51
CA PRO A 114 12.68 -15.00 3.50
C PRO A 114 11.78 -13.76 3.33
N ALA A 115 11.49 -13.42 2.07
CA ALA A 115 10.55 -12.37 1.69
C ALA A 115 9.37 -13.02 0.95
N LEU A 116 8.42 -13.57 1.73
CA LEU A 116 7.34 -14.40 1.22
C LEU A 116 6.08 -13.57 0.99
N VAL A 117 5.30 -13.96 -0.02
CA VAL A 117 3.94 -13.46 -0.23
C VAL A 117 2.97 -14.63 -0.40
N THR A 118 1.75 -14.44 0.06
CA THR A 118 0.64 -15.40 -0.03
C THR A 118 -0.46 -14.86 -0.93
N TYR A 119 -1.31 -15.73 -1.48
CA TYR A 119 -2.46 -15.27 -2.28
C TYR A 119 -3.35 -14.25 -1.55
N PRO A 120 -3.69 -14.42 -0.25
CA PRO A 120 -4.40 -13.39 0.49
C PRO A 120 -3.66 -12.04 0.57
N SER A 121 -2.33 -12.04 0.73
CA SER A 121 -1.55 -10.79 0.74
C SER A 121 -1.53 -10.09 -0.62
N ILE A 122 -1.48 -10.85 -1.73
CA ILE A 122 -1.55 -10.29 -3.09
C ILE A 122 -2.93 -9.65 -3.32
N LEU A 123 -4.01 -10.32 -2.91
CA LEU A 123 -5.36 -9.74 -2.99
C LEU A 123 -5.51 -8.50 -2.11
N GLY A 124 -4.92 -8.51 -0.91
CA GLY A 124 -4.85 -7.34 -0.04
C GLY A 124 -4.18 -6.15 -0.72
N GLU A 125 -3.05 -6.39 -1.39
CA GLU A 125 -2.34 -5.36 -2.16
C GLU A 125 -3.18 -4.83 -3.33
N MET A 126 -3.92 -5.69 -4.03
CA MET A 126 -4.85 -5.26 -5.08
C MET A 126 -5.92 -4.30 -4.55
N TYR A 127 -6.50 -4.57 -3.38
CA TYR A 127 -7.46 -3.66 -2.75
C TYR A 127 -6.79 -2.37 -2.25
N SER A 128 -5.60 -2.47 -1.66
CA SER A 128 -4.79 -1.31 -1.25
C SER A 128 -4.56 -0.35 -2.43
N ALA A 129 -4.11 -0.90 -3.56
CA ALA A 129 -3.90 -0.14 -4.80
C ALA A 129 -5.20 0.46 -5.36
N ALA A 130 -6.31 -0.28 -5.32
CA ALA A 130 -7.61 0.20 -5.82
C ALA A 130 -8.16 1.38 -5.01
N PHE A 131 -7.95 1.38 -3.68
CA PHE A 131 -8.42 2.47 -2.83
C PHE A 131 -7.50 3.69 -2.87
N SER A 132 -6.20 3.49 -3.09
CA SER A 132 -5.21 4.57 -3.22
C SER A 132 -5.39 5.66 -2.15
N ALA A 133 -5.47 5.25 -0.89
CA ALA A 133 -5.88 6.11 0.22
C ALA A 133 -4.68 6.70 0.97
N PRO A 134 -4.29 7.98 0.75
CA PRO A 134 -3.23 8.62 1.52
C PRO A 134 -3.71 8.91 2.96
N ALA A 135 -3.46 7.98 3.87
CA ALA A 135 -3.98 8.01 5.25
C ALA A 135 -3.08 8.77 6.24
N PHE A 136 -2.56 9.95 5.86
CA PHE A 136 -1.64 10.73 6.71
C PHE A 136 -2.32 11.38 7.93
N ASN A 137 -3.64 11.42 7.96
CA ASN A 137 -4.43 11.66 9.17
C ASN A 137 -5.74 10.86 9.11
N TRP A 138 -6.40 10.73 10.26
CA TRP A 138 -7.63 9.95 10.39
C TRP A 138 -8.74 10.39 9.44
N LEU A 139 -8.90 11.70 9.21
CA LEU A 139 -9.96 12.23 8.34
C LEU A 139 -9.76 11.85 6.87
N CYS A 140 -8.51 11.67 6.43
CA CYS A 140 -8.19 11.30 5.06
C CYS A 140 -8.56 9.85 4.71
N SER A 141 -8.53 8.94 5.68
CA SER A 141 -9.08 7.58 5.54
C SER A 141 -9.31 6.91 6.90
N PRO A 142 -10.49 7.12 7.52
CA PRO A 142 -10.79 6.56 8.84
C PRO A 142 -10.63 5.04 8.87
N ALA A 143 -11.10 4.36 7.82
CA ALA A 143 -11.01 2.91 7.73
C ALA A 143 -9.57 2.40 7.72
N CYS A 144 -8.62 3.10 7.07
CA CYS A 144 -7.22 2.72 7.08
C CYS A 144 -6.63 2.82 8.50
N THR A 145 -6.83 3.96 9.17
CA THR A 145 -6.30 4.18 10.52
C THR A 145 -6.92 3.22 11.54
N GLU A 146 -8.23 3.05 11.54
CA GLU A 146 -8.93 2.16 12.47
C GLU A 146 -8.54 0.70 12.26
N LEU A 147 -8.46 0.25 11.00
CA LEU A 147 -8.07 -1.13 10.69
C LEU A 147 -6.63 -1.42 11.10
N GLU A 148 -5.71 -0.48 10.88
CA GLU A 148 -4.31 -0.62 11.30
C GLU A 148 -4.20 -0.80 12.82
N ILE A 149 -4.90 0.03 13.59
CA ILE A 149 -4.94 -0.06 15.05
C ILE A 149 -5.43 -1.44 15.51
N VAL A 150 -6.57 -1.90 14.97
CA VAL A 150 -7.15 -3.21 15.32
C VAL A 150 -6.20 -4.36 14.99
N VAL A 151 -5.63 -4.36 13.79
CA VAL A 151 -4.74 -5.44 13.33
C VAL A 151 -3.45 -5.46 14.15
N LEU A 152 -2.89 -4.30 14.50
CA LEU A 152 -1.67 -4.26 15.31
C LEU A 152 -1.90 -4.67 16.77
N ASP A 153 -3.08 -4.38 17.34
CA ASP A 153 -3.48 -4.95 18.63
C ASP A 153 -3.59 -6.48 18.53
N TRP A 154 -4.14 -7.03 17.43
CA TRP A 154 -4.15 -8.48 17.20
C TRP A 154 -2.75 -9.07 17.08
N VAL A 155 -1.82 -8.39 16.38
CA VAL A 155 -0.42 -8.84 16.27
C VAL A 155 0.25 -8.82 17.64
N ALA A 156 0.06 -7.75 18.44
CA ALA A 156 0.60 -7.65 19.79
C ALA A 156 0.10 -8.80 20.68
N GLN A 157 -1.18 -9.16 20.58
CA GLN A 157 -1.75 -10.31 21.27
C GLN A 157 -1.15 -11.65 20.78
N ALA A 158 -1.04 -11.83 19.46
CA ALA A 158 -0.56 -13.07 18.85
C ALA A 158 0.90 -13.40 19.25
N ILE A 159 1.74 -12.39 19.44
CA ILE A 159 3.14 -12.57 19.88
C ILE A 159 3.34 -12.40 21.40
N GLY A 160 2.24 -12.22 22.16
CA GLY A 160 2.27 -12.15 23.63
C GLY A 160 2.89 -10.88 24.21
N LEU A 161 2.76 -9.73 23.54
CA LEU A 161 3.21 -8.45 24.11
C LEU A 161 2.33 -8.02 25.30
N PRO A 162 2.93 -7.41 26.35
CA PRO A 162 2.19 -6.83 27.46
C PRO A 162 1.15 -5.78 27.02
N GLU A 163 0.09 -5.61 27.82
CA GLU A 163 -1.00 -4.66 27.54
C GLU A 163 -0.53 -3.21 27.37
N CYS A 164 0.64 -2.83 27.88
CA CYS A 164 1.18 -1.48 27.67
C CYS A 164 1.55 -1.17 26.21
N PHE A 165 1.63 -2.19 25.35
CA PHE A 165 1.81 -2.04 23.91
C PHE A 165 0.47 -1.99 23.13
N HIS A 166 -0.65 -2.32 23.78
CA HIS A 166 -1.95 -2.33 23.13
C HIS A 166 -2.51 -0.90 23.06
N SER A 167 -3.21 -0.59 21.99
CA SER A 167 -3.79 0.73 21.72
C SER A 167 -4.88 1.10 22.72
N THR A 168 -5.54 0.09 23.30
CA THR A 168 -6.55 0.22 24.36
C THR A 168 -5.97 0.03 25.77
N GLY A 169 -4.65 -0.17 25.89
CA GLY A 169 -3.96 -0.44 27.14
C GLY A 169 -3.84 0.77 28.09
N PRO A 170 -3.44 0.53 29.35
CA PRO A 170 -3.44 1.55 30.41
C PRO A 170 -2.47 2.72 30.16
N THR A 171 -1.41 2.48 29.39
CA THR A 171 -0.38 3.47 29.04
C THR A 171 -0.72 4.27 27.79
N LYS A 172 -1.84 3.96 27.10
CA LYS A 172 -2.16 4.50 25.76
C LYS A 172 -1.01 4.29 24.77
N GLY A 173 -0.47 3.07 24.75
CA GLY A 173 0.51 2.63 23.77
C GLY A 173 -0.12 2.43 22.39
N GLY A 174 0.49 1.58 21.57
CA GLY A 174 -0.03 1.21 20.27
C GLY A 174 1.08 0.83 19.30
N GLY A 175 0.67 0.34 18.12
CA GLY A 175 1.56 0.03 17.00
C GLY A 175 1.34 0.96 15.82
N VAL A 176 2.29 0.96 14.89
CA VAL A 176 2.16 1.54 13.55
C VAL A 176 2.86 0.65 12.52
N ILE A 177 2.32 0.53 11.31
CA ILE A 177 2.95 -0.16 10.18
C ILE A 177 3.96 0.77 9.54
N GLN A 178 5.19 0.28 9.31
CA GLN A 178 6.30 1.05 8.73
C GLN A 178 6.83 0.33 7.49
N GLY A 179 7.52 1.05 6.60
CA GLY A 179 8.06 0.47 5.37
C GLY A 179 9.28 -0.43 5.61
N SER A 180 10.01 -0.21 6.71
CA SER A 180 11.15 -1.06 7.07
C SER A 180 11.45 -1.04 8.58
N ALA A 181 12.19 -2.05 9.05
CA ALA A 181 12.72 -2.06 10.41
C ALA A 181 13.65 -0.86 10.68
N SER A 182 14.43 -0.42 9.67
CA SER A 182 15.31 0.74 9.79
C SER A 182 14.55 2.04 10.04
N GLU A 183 13.41 2.23 9.37
CA GLU A 183 12.52 3.38 9.59
C GLU A 183 11.94 3.40 11.01
N ALA A 184 11.50 2.24 11.50
CA ALA A 184 11.03 2.11 12.87
C ALA A 184 12.13 2.45 13.90
N VAL A 185 13.36 1.94 13.69
CA VAL A 185 14.51 2.24 14.56
C VAL A 185 14.83 3.73 14.55
N VAL A 186 14.91 4.37 13.38
CA VAL A 186 15.19 5.81 13.29
C VAL A 186 14.10 6.62 14.01
N THR A 187 12.84 6.25 13.86
CA THR A 187 11.71 6.91 14.53
C THR A 187 11.85 6.85 16.05
N VAL A 188 12.16 5.67 16.60
CA VAL A 188 12.36 5.50 18.05
C VAL A 188 13.60 6.25 18.53
N MET A 189 14.69 6.26 17.76
CA MET A 189 15.91 6.99 18.10
C MET A 189 15.68 8.50 18.16
N VAL A 190 14.90 9.04 17.23
CA VAL A 190 14.49 10.46 17.26
C VAL A 190 13.66 10.74 18.50
N ALA A 191 12.62 9.93 18.78
CA ALA A 191 11.79 10.12 19.97
C ALA A 191 12.59 10.06 21.28
N ALA A 192 13.53 9.12 21.40
CA ALA A 192 14.41 8.99 22.55
C ALA A 192 15.35 10.19 22.71
N ARG A 193 15.94 10.67 21.62
CA ARG A 193 16.77 11.89 21.59
C ARG A 193 15.99 13.11 22.08
N GLU A 194 14.80 13.34 21.51
CA GLU A 194 13.97 14.49 21.86
C GLU A 194 13.54 14.47 23.33
N ARG A 195 13.22 13.29 23.87
CA ARG A 195 12.91 13.14 25.30
C ARG A 195 14.10 13.52 26.18
N MET A 196 15.30 12.98 25.88
CA MET A 196 16.50 13.27 26.66
C MET A 196 16.89 14.75 26.61
N LEU A 197 16.79 15.40 25.45
CA LEU A 197 17.10 16.82 25.32
C LEU A 197 16.15 17.69 26.14
N ARG A 198 14.86 17.32 26.23
CA ARG A 198 13.89 18.02 27.08
C ARG A 198 14.19 17.84 28.56
N ASP A 199 14.55 16.63 28.98
CA ASP A 199 14.88 16.33 30.38
C ASP A 199 16.13 17.11 30.84
N LEU A 200 17.15 17.21 29.98
CA LEU A 200 18.36 17.99 30.26
C LEU A 200 18.07 19.49 30.33
N ALA A 201 17.31 20.03 29.38
CA ALA A 201 16.94 21.45 29.38
C ALA A 201 16.14 21.82 30.65
N ALA A 202 15.21 20.96 31.08
CA ALA A 202 14.42 21.18 32.29
C ALA A 202 15.22 21.04 33.59
N ALA A 203 16.41 20.42 33.56
CA ALA A 203 17.29 20.30 34.73
C ALA A 203 18.24 21.49 34.90
N GLU A 204 18.35 22.35 33.88
CA GLU A 204 19.15 23.59 33.92
C GLU A 204 18.35 24.80 34.45
N ASP A 205 17.01 24.71 34.49
CA ASP A 205 16.06 25.71 35.03
C ASP A 205 15.75 25.48 36.52
#